data_AF-A0A3C0QSZ4-F1
#
_entry.id   AF-A0A3C0QSZ4-F1
#
_cell.length_a   1.000
_cell.length_b   1.000
_cell.length_c   1.000
_cell.angle_alpha   90.00
_cell.angle_beta   90.00
_cell.angle_gamma   90.00
#
_symmetry.space_group_name_H-M   'P 1'
#
loop_
_entity.id
_entity.type
_entity.pdbx_description
1 polymer ?
#
loop_
_entity_poly.entity_id
_entity_poly.type
_entity_poly.pdbx_seq_one_letter_code
_entity_poly.pdbx_strand_id
1 'polypeptide(L)'
;MRTYKVFNVDERGYSHVLNNLPKQDHSYSEVCDDYALAVVSDGHGSPQYFRSDRGSQLAIEASVDILKGFIAHATNVESLKNQLLL
;
A
#
# COMPACT_ATOMS: atom_id res chain seq x y z
N MET A 1 -2.08 -19.96 17.48
CA MET A 1 -2.30 -18.87 16.51
C MET A 1 -1.26 -17.81 16.80
N ARG A 2 -0.39 -17.44 15.84
CA ARG A 2 0.57 -16.34 16.04
C ARG A 2 -0.18 -15.04 15.83
N THR A 3 -0.30 -14.23 16.87
CA THR A 3 -0.93 -12.91 16.78
C THR A 3 0.13 -11.90 16.38
N TYR A 4 0.16 -11.51 15.10
CA TYR A 4 1.01 -10.41 14.66
C TYR A 4 0.29 -9.10 14.94
N LYS A 5 1.00 -8.15 15.57
CA LYS A 5 0.54 -6.76 15.67
C LYS A 5 1.11 -6.00 14.49
N VAL A 6 0.30 -5.14 13.90
CA VAL A 6 0.68 -4.36 12.74
C VAL A 6 0.29 -2.90 12.96
N PHE A 7 1.16 -2.02 12.50
CA PHE A 7 0.92 -0.59 12.50
C PHE A 7 1.75 0.03 11.36
N ASN A 8 1.26 1.16 10.86
CA ASN A 8 1.99 2.02 9.95
C ASN A 8 1.84 3.47 10.42
N VAL A 9 2.89 4.25 10.20
CA VAL A 9 2.95 5.67 10.53
C VAL A 9 3.66 6.33 9.38
N ASP A 10 3.10 7.44 8.92
CA ASP A 10 3.72 8.32 7.94
C ASP A 10 3.65 9.75 8.47
N GLU A 11 4.76 10.47 8.31
CA GLU A 11 4.98 11.77 8.93
C GLU A 11 5.48 12.78 7.90
N ARG A 12 5.31 14.06 8.20
CA ARG A 12 5.83 15.12 7.34
C ARG A 12 7.30 15.40 7.66
N GLY A 13 8.18 15.21 6.67
CA GLY A 13 9.60 15.51 6.80
C GLY A 13 9.91 17.00 7.04
N TYR A 14 11.07 17.29 7.63
CA TYR A 14 11.50 18.65 7.99
C TYR A 14 11.40 19.64 6.81
N SER A 15 11.89 19.26 5.62
CA SER A 15 11.83 20.13 4.43
C SER A 15 10.39 20.49 4.05
N HIS A 16 9.45 19.57 4.17
CA HIS A 16 8.04 19.82 3.85
C HIS A 16 7.40 20.74 4.90
N VAL A 17 7.76 20.58 6.18
CA VAL A 17 7.34 21.51 7.24
C VAL A 17 7.87 22.91 6.95
N LEU A 18 9.17 23.04 6.66
CA LEU A 18 9.84 24.31 6.39
C LEU A 18 9.23 25.05 5.19
N ASN A 19 8.88 24.31 4.13
CA ASN A 19 8.36 24.86 2.87
C ASN A 19 6.83 24.88 2.79
N ASN A 20 6.13 24.56 3.88
CA ASN A 20 4.66 24.43 3.91
C ASN A 20 4.08 23.51 2.82
N LEU A 21 4.77 22.40 2.55
CA LEU A 21 4.32 21.37 1.63
C LEU A 21 3.48 20.31 2.38
N PRO A 22 2.53 19.65 1.69
CA PRO A 22 1.81 18.52 2.27
C PRO A 22 2.77 17.35 2.50
N LYS A 23 2.37 16.39 3.35
CA LYS A 23 3.02 15.07 3.40
C LYS A 23 2.73 14.37 2.07
N GLN A 24 3.76 13.81 1.44
CA GLN A 24 3.60 13.16 0.14
C GLN A 24 3.92 11.66 0.18
N ASP A 25 4.19 11.12 1.35
CA ASP A 25 4.48 9.71 1.58
C ASP A 25 3.27 9.10 2.25
N HIS A 26 2.83 7.93 1.80
CA HIS A 26 1.71 7.22 2.39
C HIS A 26 2.10 5.77 2.69
N SER A 27 1.52 5.25 3.76
CA SER A 27 1.72 3.88 4.19
C SER A 27 0.40 3.19 4.49
N TYR A 28 0.38 1.87 4.34
CA TYR A 28 -0.74 1.01 4.73
C TYR A 28 -0.20 -0.30 5.27
N SER A 29 -0.84 -0.84 6.29
CA SER A 29 -0.50 -2.14 6.82
C SER A 29 -1.72 -2.87 7.37
N GLU A 30 -1.73 -4.19 7.20
CA GLU A 30 -2.82 -5.06 7.66
C GLU A 30 -2.26 -6.46 7.97
N VAL A 31 -2.87 -7.13 8.94
CA VAL A 31 -2.64 -8.55 9.21
C VAL A 31 -3.98 -9.25 9.07
N CYS A 32 -4.01 -10.27 8.23
CA CYS A 32 -5.12 -11.20 8.06
C CYS A 32 -4.74 -12.56 8.65
N ASP A 33 -5.64 -13.53 8.60
CA ASP A 33 -5.39 -14.88 9.12
C ASP A 33 -4.27 -15.61 8.34
N ASP A 34 -4.23 -15.42 7.02
CA ASP A 34 -3.34 -16.17 6.12
C ASP A 34 -2.14 -15.37 5.60
N TYR A 35 -2.16 -14.05 5.72
CA TYR A 35 -1.11 -13.17 5.21
C TYR A 35 -1.04 -11.84 5.96
N ALA A 36 0.07 -11.13 5.79
CA ALA A 36 0.25 -9.76 6.24
C ALA A 36 0.64 -8.87 5.05
N LEU A 37 0.18 -7.64 5.05
CA LEU A 37 0.42 -6.67 4.00
C LEU A 37 1.07 -5.41 4.59
N ALA A 38 2.10 -4.91 3.93
CA ALA A 38 2.70 -3.61 4.20
C ALA A 38 3.00 -2.94 2.86
N VAL A 39 2.49 -1.73 2.66
CA VAL A 39 2.64 -0.97 1.42
C VAL A 39 3.11 0.44 1.77
N VAL A 40 4.09 0.93 1.03
CA VAL A 40 4.61 2.29 1.14
C VAL A 40 4.71 2.92 -0.25
N SER A 41 4.42 4.21 -0.34
CA SER A 41 4.57 4.99 -1.56
C SER A 41 5.13 6.36 -1.20
N ASP A 42 6.28 6.68 -1.79
CA ASP A 42 6.98 7.95 -1.64
C ASP A 42 6.56 8.90 -2.77
N GLY A 43 6.29 10.15 -2.41
CA GLY A 43 6.04 11.21 -3.36
C GLY A 43 7.33 11.82 -3.91
N HIS A 44 7.21 12.85 -4.74
CA HIS A 44 8.38 13.49 -5.36
C HIS A 44 8.97 14.63 -4.50
N GLY A 45 8.28 15.05 -3.43
CA GLY A 45 8.74 16.05 -2.45
C GLY A 45 8.80 17.50 -2.92
N SER A 46 8.77 17.75 -4.24
CA SER A 46 8.90 19.08 -4.83
C SER A 46 7.55 19.79 -5.01
N PRO A 47 7.48 21.13 -4.84
CA PRO A 47 6.27 21.92 -5.07
C PRO A 47 5.71 21.81 -6.50
N GLN A 48 6.54 21.46 -7.48
CA GLN A 48 6.13 21.30 -8.87
C GLN A 48 5.15 20.12 -9.05
N TYR A 49 5.19 19.15 -8.13
CA TYR A 49 4.39 17.94 -8.14
C TYR A 49 3.27 18.07 -7.10
N PHE A 50 2.42 19.08 -7.26
CA PHE A 50 1.35 19.42 -6.31
C PHE A 50 0.30 18.31 -6.12
N ARG A 51 0.28 17.31 -7.01
CA ARG A 51 -0.57 16.12 -6.90
C ARG A 51 0.13 14.92 -6.28
N SER A 52 1.39 15.05 -5.85
CA SER A 52 2.17 13.91 -5.39
C SER A 52 1.66 13.32 -4.07
N ASP A 53 1.05 14.13 -3.21
CA ASP A 53 0.22 13.70 -2.07
C ASP A 53 -0.85 12.69 -2.54
N ARG A 54 -1.72 13.13 -3.45
CA ARG A 54 -2.81 12.29 -3.92
C ARG A 54 -2.31 11.09 -4.72
N GLY A 55 -1.22 11.27 -5.46
CA GLY A 55 -0.60 10.24 -6.29
C GLY A 55 -0.06 9.08 -5.46
N SER A 56 0.66 9.36 -4.37
CA SER A 56 1.17 8.30 -3.50
C SER A 56 0.06 7.62 -2.71
N GLN A 57 -0.98 8.36 -2.28
CA GLN A 57 -2.18 7.75 -1.71
C GLN A 57 -2.87 6.81 -2.69
N LEU A 58 -3.10 7.23 -3.93
CA LEU A 58 -3.71 6.40 -4.98
C LEU A 58 -2.85 5.17 -5.30
N ALA A 59 -1.53 5.29 -5.26
CA ALA A 59 -0.63 4.16 -5.44
C ALA A 59 -0.76 3.12 -4.32
N ILE A 60 -0.93 3.57 -3.07
CA ILE A 60 -1.27 2.68 -1.94
C ILE A 60 -2.61 1.98 -2.20
N GLU A 61 -3.67 2.75 -2.47
CA GLU A 61 -5.03 2.23 -2.68
C GLU A 61 -5.05 1.16 -3.80
N ALA A 62 -4.48 1.47 -4.97
CA ALA A 62 -4.43 0.54 -6.09
C ALA A 62 -3.58 -0.70 -5.79
N SER A 63 -2.45 -0.54 -5.09
CA SER A 63 -1.58 -1.67 -4.73
C SER A 63 -2.28 -2.61 -3.75
N VAL A 64 -2.98 -2.07 -2.75
CA VAL A 64 -3.74 -2.87 -1.79
C VAL A 64 -4.83 -3.66 -2.49
N ASP A 65 -5.59 -3.03 -3.38
CA ASP A 65 -6.68 -3.68 -4.13
C ASP A 65 -6.15 -4.83 -5.01
N ILE A 66 -5.07 -4.57 -5.77
CA ILE A 66 -4.46 -5.58 -6.64
C ILE A 66 -3.88 -6.73 -5.82
N LEU A 67 -3.16 -6.44 -4.73
CA LEU A 67 -2.51 -7.48 -3.91
C LEU A 67 -3.56 -8.35 -3.21
N LYS A 68 -4.65 -7.77 -2.68
CA LYS A 68 -5.76 -8.53 -2.11
C LYS A 68 -6.43 -9.42 -3.15
N GLY A 69 -6.70 -8.89 -4.34
CA GLY A 69 -7.24 -9.67 -5.45
C GLY A 69 -6.31 -10.81 -5.88
N PHE A 70 -5.01 -10.54 -5.99
CA PHE A 70 -4.00 -11.54 -6.33
C PHE A 70 -3.93 -12.65 -5.28
N ILE A 71 -3.87 -12.29 -3.99
CA ILE A 71 -3.80 -13.27 -2.90
C ILE A 71 -5.06 -14.13 -2.87
N ALA A 72 -6.25 -13.52 -2.95
CA ALA A 72 -7.52 -14.26 -2.98
C ALA A 72 -7.59 -15.24 -4.17
N HIS A 73 -7.05 -14.86 -5.32
CA HIS A 73 -6.97 -15.73 -6.49
C HIS A 73 -5.93 -16.85 -6.31
N ALA A 74 -4.75 -16.53 -5.79
CA ALA A 74 -3.64 -17.46 -5.61
C ALA A 74 -3.86 -18.46 -4.46
N THR A 75 -4.66 -18.12 -3.45
CA THR A 75 -5.00 -19.04 -2.36
C THR A 75 -6.22 -19.89 -2.66
N ASN A 76 -7.01 -19.53 -3.69
CA ASN A 76 -8.16 -20.32 -4.12
C ASN A 76 -7.72 -21.46 -5.06
N VAL A 77 -7.66 -22.67 -4.50
CA VAL A 77 -7.26 -23.91 -5.20
C VAL A 77 -8.16 -24.24 -6.39
N GLU A 78 -9.46 -23.94 -6.33
CA GLU A 78 -10.37 -24.12 -7.48
C GLU A 78 -10.09 -23.12 -8.59
N SER A 79 -9.76 -21.88 -8.24
CA SER A 79 -9.39 -20.83 -9.19
C SER A 79 -8.12 -21.18 -9.97
N LEU A 80 -7.11 -21.70 -9.26
CA LEU A 80 -5.87 -22.18 -9.88
C LEU A 80 -6.11 -23.38 -10.79
N LYS A 81 -6.95 -24.34 -10.38
CA LYS A 81 -7.31 -25.50 -11.19
C LYS A 81 -8.05 -25.11 -12.48
N ASN A 82 -8.93 -24.11 -12.41
CA ASN A 82 -9.67 -23.65 -13.59
C ASN A 82 -8.81 -22.88 -14.61
N GLN A 83 -7.70 -22.28 -14.19
CA GLN A 83 -6.72 -21.66 -15.09
C GLN A 83 -5.69 -22.64 -15.68
N LEU A 84 -5.55 -23.82 -15.07
CA LEU A 84 -4.59 -24.87 -15.45
C LEU A 84 -5.19 -26.00 -16.32
N LEU A 85 -6.49 -25.99 -16.62
CA LEU A 85 -7.08 -26.88 -17.65
C LEU A 85 -6.45 -26.57 -19.01
N LEU A 86 -5.78 -27.44 -19.80
CA LEU A 86 -5.53 -28.90 -19.82
C LEU A 86 -6.65 -29.82 -19.29
#